data_AF-A0A7H0HFI1-F1
#
_entry.id   AF-A0A7H0HFI1-F1
#
_cell.length_a   1.000
_cell.length_b   1.000
_cell.length_c   1.000
_cell.angle_alpha   90.00
_cell.angle_beta   90.00
_cell.angle_gamma   90.00
#
_symmetry.space_group_name_H-M   'P 1'
#
loop_
_entity.id
_entity.type
_entity.pdbx_description
1 polymer ?
#
loop_
_entity_poly.entity_id
_entity_poly.type
_entity_poly.pdbx_seq_one_letter_code
_entity_poly.pdbx_strand_id
1 'polypeptide(L)'
;MTKTSQTIAAVLKKAGIAFRPLPKDWDGSHLGQIFHHMVPERTCEFDPKCIAEAGDYVGVLQEFAQATQGEFAPESPRAEGSVGGKMVLEFLHAGQAIRFQFTQEGRWVADDFYEQLRKFCKKHLSGSYLSVGSDWATEVYLPHKVIAQIQKKTRTFDSVEALVQFVVKGASESDLISAGESLPWQLKAGYTRDGESLLTALLKSEADMNRCMIAYELLGAPALPSRYGESPLELAQRLRGVDLRGEYGGEPKATLGYAEIREKWSQRLWHSYLPEYMRIVDALEADLASMRFSEAGNLYGISMCHAPLLDCGSEVAQVHYYEYNGAYTLNLLTQGPGGGALHLQLPLDQVDTVIDLLRRYCRRTLWTTPGQDGAWLVAPE
;
A
#
# COMPACT_ATOMS: atom_id res chain seq x y z
N MET A 1 -25.94 2.51 -14.56
CA MET A 1 -25.49 1.76 -13.34
C MET A 1 -24.18 1.04 -13.59
N THR A 2 -23.19 1.23 -12.72
CA THR A 2 -21.85 0.64 -12.82
C THR A 2 -21.82 -0.79 -12.25
N LYS A 3 -20.82 -1.60 -12.65
CA LYS A 3 -20.60 -2.96 -12.09
C LYS A 3 -20.42 -2.92 -10.56
N THR A 4 -19.72 -1.90 -10.06
CA THR A 4 -19.50 -1.67 -8.63
C THR A 4 -20.82 -1.46 -7.89
N SER A 5 -21.70 -0.59 -8.40
CA SER A 5 -22.95 -0.30 -7.70
C SER A 5 -23.96 -1.45 -7.73
N GLN A 6 -24.04 -2.19 -8.83
CA GLN A 6 -24.81 -3.44 -8.90
C GLN A 6 -24.31 -4.47 -7.88
N THR A 7 -22.99 -4.56 -7.72
CA THR A 7 -22.36 -5.48 -6.78
C THR A 7 -22.67 -5.12 -5.33
N ILE A 8 -22.57 -3.84 -4.98
CA ILE A 8 -22.93 -3.33 -3.64
C ILE A 8 -24.40 -3.60 -3.36
N ALA A 9 -25.31 -3.24 -4.28
CA ALA A 9 -26.74 -3.48 -4.14
C ALA A 9 -27.07 -4.97 -3.92
N ALA A 10 -26.40 -5.87 -4.66
CA ALA A 10 -26.57 -7.31 -4.48
C ALA A 10 -26.09 -7.80 -3.10
N VAL A 11 -24.96 -7.28 -2.62
CA VAL A 11 -24.42 -7.63 -1.29
C VAL A 11 -25.34 -7.12 -0.18
N LEU A 12 -25.77 -5.86 -0.23
CA LEU A 12 -26.70 -5.26 0.74
C LEU A 12 -28.03 -6.02 0.77
N LYS A 13 -28.60 -6.32 -0.41
CA LYS A 13 -29.83 -7.10 -0.55
C LYS A 13 -29.71 -8.49 0.09
N LYS A 14 -28.61 -9.20 -0.19
CA LYS A 14 -28.35 -10.53 0.37
C LYS A 14 -28.20 -10.50 1.89
N ALA A 15 -27.68 -9.41 2.44
CA ALA A 15 -27.52 -9.21 3.86
C ALA A 15 -28.80 -8.73 4.59
N GLY A 16 -29.91 -8.50 3.85
CA GLY A 16 -31.14 -7.98 4.42
C GLY A 16 -31.04 -6.52 4.87
N ILE A 17 -30.06 -5.76 4.38
CA ILE A 17 -29.91 -4.34 4.69
C ILE A 17 -30.85 -3.56 3.77
N ALA A 18 -31.71 -2.72 4.35
CA ALA A 18 -32.54 -1.80 3.60
C ALA A 18 -31.68 -0.74 2.92
N PHE A 19 -31.88 -0.51 1.62
CA PHE A 19 -31.18 0.52 0.86
C PHE A 19 -32.08 1.14 -0.20
N ARG A 20 -31.78 2.39 -0.58
CA ARG A 20 -32.43 3.10 -1.68
C ARG A 20 -31.78 2.68 -3.01
N PRO A 21 -32.55 2.27 -4.03
CA PRO A 21 -31.99 1.97 -5.34
C PRO A 21 -31.39 3.24 -5.97
N LEU A 22 -30.28 3.08 -6.69
CA LEU A 22 -29.68 4.16 -7.46
C LEU A 22 -30.55 4.51 -8.69
N PRO A 23 -30.49 5.76 -9.19
CA PRO A 23 -31.08 6.16 -10.46
C PRO A 23 -30.62 5.27 -11.64
N LYS A 24 -31.48 5.12 -12.66
CA LYS A 24 -31.18 4.27 -13.84
C LYS A 24 -29.95 4.77 -14.61
N ASP A 25 -29.83 6.08 -14.70
CA ASP A 25 -28.79 6.88 -15.33
C ASP A 25 -27.54 7.09 -14.46
N TRP A 26 -27.47 6.49 -13.27
CA TRP A 26 -26.30 6.60 -12.39
C TRP A 26 -25.02 6.10 -13.07
N ASP A 27 -24.03 6.99 -13.17
CA ASP A 27 -22.71 6.78 -13.76
C ASP A 27 -21.56 6.82 -12.73
N GLY A 28 -21.82 7.34 -11.52
CA GLY A 28 -20.86 7.39 -10.41
C GLY A 28 -20.31 6.00 -10.02
N SER A 29 -19.00 5.90 -9.89
CA SER A 29 -18.31 4.69 -9.42
C SER A 29 -17.68 4.83 -8.04
N HIS A 30 -17.68 6.05 -7.49
CA HIS A 30 -17.11 6.36 -6.19
C HIS A 30 -17.95 5.74 -5.05
N LEU A 31 -17.30 5.03 -4.13
CA LEU A 31 -17.99 4.30 -3.05
C LEU A 31 -18.76 5.25 -2.13
N GLY A 32 -18.16 6.37 -1.72
CA GLY A 32 -18.83 7.43 -0.94
C GLY A 32 -20.17 7.86 -1.54
N GLN A 33 -20.20 8.28 -2.81
CA GLN A 33 -21.45 8.69 -3.50
C GLN A 33 -22.49 7.57 -3.54
N ILE A 34 -22.06 6.33 -3.78
CA ILE A 34 -22.95 5.16 -3.81
C ILE A 34 -23.58 4.94 -2.44
N PHE A 35 -22.79 4.91 -1.36
CA PHE A 35 -23.30 4.66 -0.01
C PHE A 35 -24.12 5.81 0.54
N HIS A 36 -23.70 7.05 0.29
CA HIS A 36 -24.45 8.25 0.69
C HIS A 36 -25.87 8.24 0.10
N HIS A 37 -26.05 7.76 -1.14
CA HIS A 37 -27.38 7.59 -1.72
C HIS A 37 -28.11 6.35 -1.19
N MET A 38 -27.44 5.20 -1.16
CA MET A 38 -28.06 3.91 -0.89
C MET A 38 -28.42 3.72 0.58
N VAL A 39 -27.56 4.14 1.52
CA VAL A 39 -27.70 3.92 2.96
C VAL A 39 -27.29 5.17 3.77
N PRO A 40 -27.94 6.33 3.52
CA PRO A 40 -27.58 7.60 4.19
C PRO A 40 -27.61 7.49 5.72
N GLU A 41 -28.61 6.79 6.26
CA GLU A 41 -28.78 6.56 7.71
C GLU A 41 -27.66 5.76 8.38
N ARG A 42 -26.78 5.14 7.57
CA ARG A 42 -25.62 4.35 8.04
C ARG A 42 -24.30 5.03 7.70
N THR A 43 -24.35 6.24 7.14
CA THR A 43 -23.20 6.99 6.69
C THR A 43 -22.96 8.13 7.66
N CYS A 44 -21.73 8.20 8.18
CA CYS A 44 -21.21 9.27 8.99
C CYS A 44 -20.28 10.10 8.10
N GLU A 45 -20.45 11.42 8.09
CA GLU A 45 -19.67 12.33 7.25
C GLU A 45 -19.35 13.61 8.03
N PHE A 46 -18.06 13.91 8.22
CA PHE A 46 -17.59 15.10 8.92
C PHE A 46 -16.23 15.58 8.38
N ASP A 47 -15.88 16.85 8.67
CA ASP A 47 -14.56 17.39 8.36
C ASP A 47 -13.54 16.73 9.30
N PRO A 48 -12.58 15.93 8.80
CA PRO A 48 -11.58 15.29 9.66
C PRO A 48 -10.69 16.30 10.37
N LYS A 49 -10.58 17.56 9.91
CA LYS A 49 -9.81 18.64 10.52
C LYS A 49 -10.62 19.45 11.55
N CYS A 50 -11.38 18.76 12.39
CA CYS A 50 -12.32 19.39 13.34
C CYS A 50 -11.82 19.51 14.78
N ILE A 51 -10.64 18.97 15.12
CA ILE A 51 -10.17 18.90 16.52
C ILE A 51 -9.46 20.21 16.92
N ALA A 52 -10.11 21.02 17.73
CA ALA A 52 -9.52 22.19 18.40
C ALA A 52 -9.19 21.89 19.87
N GLU A 53 -10.01 21.08 20.54
CA GLU A 53 -9.85 20.70 21.94
C GLU A 53 -10.31 19.25 22.21
N ALA A 54 -10.05 18.75 23.42
CA ALA A 54 -10.38 17.36 23.77
C ALA A 54 -11.87 17.04 23.59
N GLY A 55 -12.74 17.99 23.96
CA GLY A 55 -14.20 17.84 23.90
C GLY A 55 -14.73 17.51 22.49
N ASP A 56 -14.03 17.90 21.42
CA ASP A 56 -14.45 17.65 20.04
C ASP A 56 -14.56 16.15 19.72
N TYR A 57 -13.74 15.31 20.39
CA TYR A 57 -13.82 13.86 20.24
C TYR A 57 -15.14 13.27 20.72
N VAL A 58 -15.86 13.94 21.63
CA VAL A 58 -17.21 13.52 22.02
C VAL A 58 -18.19 13.71 20.87
N GLY A 59 -18.08 14.84 20.15
CA GLY A 59 -18.88 15.10 18.96
C GLY A 59 -18.59 14.09 17.85
N VAL A 60 -17.30 13.84 17.56
CA VAL A 60 -16.89 12.82 16.57
C VAL A 60 -17.43 11.44 16.94
N LEU A 61 -17.33 11.02 18.21
CA LEU A 61 -17.86 9.73 18.66
C LEU A 61 -19.39 9.64 18.47
N GLN A 62 -20.12 10.73 18.68
CA GLN A 62 -21.57 10.78 18.49
C GLN A 62 -21.95 10.61 17.01
N GLU A 63 -21.21 11.23 16.08
CA GLU A 63 -21.41 11.04 14.65
C GLU A 63 -21.26 9.57 14.24
N PHE A 64 -20.23 8.89 14.75
CA PHE A 64 -20.05 7.45 14.56
C PHE A 64 -21.21 6.64 15.15
N ALA A 65 -21.64 6.96 16.36
CA ALA A 65 -22.73 6.27 17.05
C ALA A 65 -24.05 6.37 16.27
N GLN A 66 -24.38 7.52 15.71
CA GLN A 66 -25.61 7.73 14.92
C GLN A 66 -25.71 6.79 13.72
N ALA A 67 -24.61 6.61 12.97
CA ALA A 67 -24.56 5.70 11.82
C ALA A 67 -24.85 4.22 12.17
N THR A 68 -24.78 3.84 13.45
CA THR A 68 -25.08 2.47 13.88
C THR A 68 -26.58 2.17 14.02
N GLN A 69 -27.44 3.18 13.86
CA GLN A 69 -28.89 3.06 14.05
C GLN A 69 -29.27 2.55 15.46
N GLY A 70 -28.50 2.97 16.47
CA GLY A 70 -28.77 2.70 17.89
C GLY A 70 -28.07 1.45 18.45
N GLU A 71 -27.28 0.73 17.65
CA GLU A 71 -26.48 -0.39 18.15
C GLU A 71 -25.35 0.09 19.08
N PHE A 72 -24.71 1.20 18.72
CA PHE A 72 -23.74 1.89 19.55
C PHE A 72 -24.37 3.14 20.15
N ALA A 73 -24.59 3.11 21.47
CA ALA A 73 -25.06 4.24 22.26
C ALA A 73 -24.06 4.49 23.41
N PRO A 74 -23.03 5.34 23.21
CA PRO A 74 -22.09 5.67 24.27
C PRO A 74 -22.77 6.52 25.35
N GLU A 75 -22.71 6.06 26.59
CA GLU A 75 -23.24 6.76 27.75
C GLU A 75 -22.14 7.60 28.42
N SER A 76 -22.50 8.83 28.81
CA SER A 76 -21.61 9.77 29.52
C SER A 76 -20.20 9.92 28.90
N PRO A 77 -20.09 10.17 27.57
CA PRO A 77 -18.79 10.33 26.94
C PRO A 77 -18.05 11.55 27.49
N ARG A 78 -16.77 11.39 27.80
CA ARG A 78 -15.87 12.45 28.28
C ARG A 78 -14.52 12.33 27.61
N ALA A 79 -13.90 13.46 27.31
CA ALA A 79 -12.58 13.53 26.73
C ALA A 79 -11.69 14.48 27.52
N GLU A 80 -10.44 14.08 27.75
CA GLU A 80 -9.43 14.83 28.48
C GLU A 80 -8.10 14.79 27.74
N GLY A 81 -7.34 15.88 27.78
CA GLY A 81 -6.05 15.99 27.11
C GLY A 81 -5.88 17.31 26.37
N SER A 82 -4.90 17.37 25.46
CA SER A 82 -4.61 18.55 24.68
C SER A 82 -4.14 18.20 23.28
N VAL A 83 -4.42 19.06 22.31
CA VAL A 83 -3.79 19.02 20.99
C VAL A 83 -2.27 19.22 21.13
N GLY A 84 -1.49 18.41 20.42
CA GLY A 84 -0.03 18.31 20.56
C GLY A 84 0.41 17.36 21.69
N GLY A 85 -0.48 16.54 22.25
CA GLY A 85 -0.21 15.70 23.41
C GLY A 85 -1.05 14.43 23.45
N LYS A 86 -1.14 13.82 24.64
CA LYS A 86 -1.96 12.61 24.85
C LYS A 86 -3.42 12.99 25.06
N MET A 87 -4.31 12.22 24.45
CA MET A 87 -5.75 12.32 24.56
C MET A 87 -6.32 11.05 25.20
N VAL A 88 -7.36 11.21 26.01
CA VAL A 88 -8.12 10.13 26.61
C VAL A 88 -9.59 10.36 26.33
N LEU A 89 -10.26 9.38 25.73
CA LEU A 89 -11.71 9.38 25.52
C LEU A 89 -12.32 8.22 26.31
N GLU A 90 -13.28 8.50 27.19
CA GLU A 90 -13.94 7.51 28.03
C GLU A 90 -15.45 7.58 27.86
N PHE A 91 -16.10 6.42 27.86
CA PHE A 91 -17.55 6.29 27.80
C PHE A 91 -18.01 4.96 28.39
N LEU A 92 -19.29 4.84 28.70
CA LEU A 92 -19.93 3.60 29.11
C LEU A 92 -20.63 2.95 27.92
N HIS A 93 -20.49 1.63 27.78
CA HIS A 93 -21.22 0.85 26.79
C HIS A 93 -21.62 -0.51 27.40
N ALA A 94 -22.92 -0.82 27.39
CA ALA A 94 -23.47 -2.04 28.00
C ALA A 94 -22.99 -2.27 29.46
N GLY A 95 -22.93 -1.18 30.24
CA GLY A 95 -22.47 -1.21 31.64
C GLY A 95 -20.95 -1.36 31.83
N GLN A 96 -20.15 -1.37 30.76
CA GLN A 96 -18.70 -1.45 30.82
C GLN A 96 -18.07 -0.08 30.53
N ALA A 97 -17.08 0.31 31.33
CA ALA A 97 -16.25 1.48 31.07
C ALA A 97 -15.24 1.17 29.96
N ILE A 98 -15.33 1.92 28.86
CA ILE A 98 -14.42 1.86 27.73
C ILE A 98 -13.53 3.10 27.77
N ARG A 99 -12.23 2.92 27.51
CA ARG A 99 -11.24 3.98 27.50
C ARG A 99 -10.35 3.86 26.27
N PHE A 100 -10.29 4.91 25.47
CA PHE A 100 -9.32 5.07 24.40
C PHE A 100 -8.20 6.01 24.85
N GLN A 101 -6.96 5.65 24.52
CA GLN A 101 -5.78 6.47 24.78
C GLN A 101 -4.95 6.58 23.50
N PHE A 102 -4.67 7.81 23.06
CA PHE A 102 -3.97 8.05 21.80
C PHE A 102 -3.24 9.40 21.81
N THR A 103 -2.36 9.62 20.82
CA THR A 103 -1.65 10.89 20.65
C THR A 103 -2.39 11.78 19.65
N GLN A 104 -2.53 13.08 19.96
CA GLN A 104 -3.16 14.08 19.11
C GLN A 104 -2.11 15.05 18.57
N GLU A 105 -1.71 14.93 17.31
CA GLU A 105 -0.59 15.72 16.74
C GLU A 105 -1.02 17.03 16.05
N GLY A 106 -2.32 17.26 15.87
CA GLY A 106 -2.81 18.44 15.16
C GLY A 106 -4.32 18.66 15.29
N ARG A 107 -4.95 19.22 14.25
CA ARG A 107 -6.40 19.40 14.21
C ARG A 107 -7.17 18.27 13.54
N TRP A 108 -6.45 17.28 13.01
CA TRP A 108 -7.03 16.13 12.36
C TRP A 108 -7.44 15.09 13.40
N VAL A 109 -8.57 14.40 13.18
CA VAL A 109 -8.91 13.21 13.97
C VAL A 109 -7.76 12.21 13.84
N ALA A 110 -7.28 11.69 14.97
CA ALA A 110 -6.10 10.83 15.02
C ALA A 110 -6.38 9.44 14.45
N ASP A 111 -5.42 8.87 13.73
CA ASP A 111 -5.50 7.49 13.20
C ASP A 111 -5.70 6.46 14.31
N ASP A 112 -4.99 6.64 15.43
CA ASP A 112 -5.11 5.81 16.64
C ASP A 112 -6.53 5.82 17.24
N PHE A 113 -7.30 6.89 17.05
CA PHE A 113 -8.71 6.92 17.45
C PHE A 113 -9.53 5.98 16.56
N TYR A 114 -9.37 6.05 15.25
CA TYR A 114 -10.06 5.15 14.31
C TYR A 114 -9.69 3.69 14.56
N GLU A 115 -8.41 3.40 14.85
CA GLU A 115 -7.99 2.05 15.22
C GLU A 115 -8.70 1.53 16.46
N GLN A 116 -8.75 2.33 17.52
CA GLN A 116 -9.38 1.94 18.78
C GLN A 116 -10.88 1.78 18.63
N LEU A 117 -11.53 2.66 17.86
CA LEU A 117 -12.93 2.53 17.51
C LEU A 117 -13.20 1.21 16.76
N ARG A 118 -12.40 0.87 15.75
CA ARG A 118 -12.53 -0.40 15.00
C ARG A 118 -12.28 -1.63 15.89
N LYS A 119 -11.30 -1.58 16.79
CA LYS A 119 -11.05 -2.63 17.80
C LYS A 119 -12.23 -2.80 18.74
N PHE A 120 -12.83 -1.70 19.19
CA PHE A 120 -14.06 -1.70 19.99
C PHE A 120 -15.22 -2.33 19.22
N CYS A 121 -15.51 -1.88 18.00
CA CYS A 121 -16.57 -2.41 17.15
C CYS A 121 -16.43 -3.93 16.97
N LYS A 122 -15.23 -4.41 16.63
CA LYS A 122 -14.95 -5.85 16.45
C LYS A 122 -15.28 -6.70 17.68
N LYS A 123 -15.15 -6.13 18.88
CA LYS A 123 -15.35 -6.85 20.14
C LYS A 123 -16.78 -6.73 20.66
N HIS A 124 -17.43 -5.59 20.45
CA HIS A 124 -18.68 -5.23 21.12
C HIS A 124 -19.89 -5.10 20.21
N LEU A 125 -19.68 -4.91 18.90
CA LEU A 125 -20.76 -4.69 17.93
C LEU A 125 -20.79 -5.80 16.86
N SER A 126 -21.90 -5.87 16.12
CA SER A 126 -22.11 -6.79 15.01
C SER A 126 -21.51 -6.28 13.68
N GLY A 127 -21.18 -4.99 13.63
CA GLY A 127 -20.62 -4.31 12.48
C GLY A 127 -19.40 -3.46 12.81
N SER A 128 -18.87 -2.81 11.78
CA SER A 128 -17.78 -1.84 11.85
C SER A 128 -18.01 -0.75 10.82
N TYR A 129 -17.11 0.23 10.78
CA TYR A 129 -17.10 1.27 9.76
C TYR A 129 -16.21 0.87 8.58
N LEU A 130 -16.71 1.12 7.38
CA LEU A 130 -15.99 1.06 6.11
C LEU A 130 -15.75 2.50 5.64
N SER A 131 -14.49 2.91 5.60
CA SER A 131 -14.09 4.21 5.06
C SER A 131 -14.24 4.24 3.54
N VAL A 132 -14.93 5.24 2.98
CA VAL A 132 -15.29 5.30 1.54
C VAL A 132 -15.18 6.70 0.93
N GLY A 133 -14.67 7.67 1.67
CA GLY A 133 -14.53 9.07 1.26
C GLY A 133 -13.07 9.55 1.22
N SER A 134 -12.86 10.72 0.63
CA SER A 134 -11.54 11.32 0.43
C SER A 134 -11.37 12.73 0.92
N ASP A 135 -12.37 13.56 0.64
CA ASP A 135 -12.33 15.00 0.96
C ASP A 135 -12.96 15.27 2.33
N TRP A 136 -13.83 14.36 2.75
CA TRP A 136 -14.51 14.30 4.04
C TRP A 136 -14.29 12.91 4.66
N ALA A 137 -14.33 12.82 5.98
CA ALA A 137 -14.32 11.54 6.66
C ALA A 137 -15.68 10.87 6.44
N THR A 138 -15.82 10.09 5.35
CA THR A 138 -17.04 9.34 5.03
C THR A 138 -16.91 7.89 5.47
N GLU A 139 -17.61 7.53 6.53
CA GLU A 139 -17.55 6.22 7.16
C GLU A 139 -18.93 5.55 7.15
N VAL A 140 -19.01 4.31 6.68
CA VAL A 140 -20.29 3.59 6.52
C VAL A 140 -20.36 2.41 7.46
N TYR A 141 -21.33 2.40 8.37
CA TYR A 141 -21.52 1.34 9.34
C TYR A 141 -22.27 0.14 8.75
N LEU A 142 -21.58 -0.99 8.62
CA LEU A 142 -22.12 -2.23 8.04
C LEU A 142 -21.70 -3.45 8.86
N PRO A 143 -22.47 -4.55 8.84
CA PRO A 143 -22.07 -5.81 9.46
C PRO A 143 -20.69 -6.27 8.96
N HIS A 144 -19.87 -6.86 9.83
CA HIS A 144 -18.49 -7.26 9.47
C HIS A 144 -18.41 -8.13 8.21
N LYS A 145 -19.33 -9.10 8.07
CA LYS A 145 -19.39 -9.99 6.90
C LYS A 145 -19.73 -9.24 5.62
N VAL A 146 -20.52 -8.17 5.71
CA VAL A 146 -20.89 -7.33 4.58
C VAL A 146 -19.70 -6.50 4.15
N ILE A 147 -18.99 -5.86 5.09
CA ILE A 147 -17.74 -5.13 4.82
C ILE A 147 -16.74 -6.03 4.10
N ALA A 148 -16.47 -7.22 4.64
CA ALA A 148 -15.55 -8.17 4.02
C ALA A 148 -15.99 -8.56 2.59
N GLN A 149 -17.29 -8.76 2.34
CA GLN A 149 -17.80 -9.05 0.99
C GLN A 149 -17.69 -7.87 0.05
N ILE A 150 -17.93 -6.65 0.53
CA ILE A 150 -17.81 -5.43 -0.27
C ILE A 150 -16.34 -5.22 -0.60
N GLN A 151 -15.44 -5.18 0.38
CA GLN A 151 -14.00 -5.07 0.14
C GLN A 151 -13.48 -6.16 -0.81
N LYS A 152 -13.89 -7.42 -0.61
CA LYS A 152 -13.56 -8.53 -1.53
C LYS A 152 -14.10 -8.36 -2.95
N LYS A 153 -15.12 -7.54 -3.17
CA LYS A 153 -15.77 -7.40 -4.49
C LYS A 153 -15.58 -6.03 -5.13
N THR A 154 -15.21 -5.02 -4.35
CA THR A 154 -15.05 -3.63 -4.77
C THR A 154 -13.62 -3.13 -4.59
N ARG A 155 -12.76 -3.83 -3.83
CA ARG A 155 -11.35 -3.45 -3.59
C ARG A 155 -10.33 -4.53 -3.96
N THR A 156 -10.75 -5.73 -4.36
CA THR A 156 -9.83 -6.66 -5.02
C THR A 156 -9.78 -6.32 -6.50
N PHE A 157 -8.66 -5.78 -6.92
CA PHE A 157 -8.30 -5.76 -8.32
C PHE A 157 -8.02 -7.19 -8.74
N ASP A 158 -8.64 -7.65 -9.82
CA ASP A 158 -8.38 -8.96 -10.43
C ASP A 158 -7.35 -8.88 -11.56
N SER A 159 -7.01 -7.66 -11.99
CA SER A 159 -6.00 -7.39 -13.01
C SER A 159 -5.39 -5.98 -12.88
N VAL A 160 -4.24 -5.76 -13.53
CA VAL A 160 -3.60 -4.44 -13.57
C VAL A 160 -4.46 -3.43 -14.33
N GLU A 161 -5.23 -3.83 -15.34
CA GLU A 161 -6.16 -2.94 -16.03
C GLU A 161 -7.27 -2.44 -15.11
N ALA A 162 -7.78 -3.29 -14.21
CA ALA A 162 -8.78 -2.85 -13.24
C ALA A 162 -8.20 -1.76 -12.32
N LEU A 163 -6.91 -1.90 -11.95
CA LEU A 163 -6.19 -0.92 -11.13
C LEU A 163 -5.93 0.39 -11.91
N VAL A 164 -5.49 0.31 -13.17
CA VAL A 164 -5.34 1.48 -14.05
C VAL A 164 -6.66 2.21 -14.21
N GLN A 165 -7.75 1.49 -14.48
CA GLN A 165 -9.08 2.08 -14.65
C GLN A 165 -9.60 2.74 -13.37
N PHE A 166 -9.25 2.20 -12.21
CA PHE A 166 -9.58 2.80 -10.91
C PHE A 166 -8.89 4.16 -10.74
N VAL A 167 -7.60 4.26 -11.06
CA VAL A 167 -6.87 5.53 -11.06
C VAL A 167 -7.46 6.50 -12.09
N VAL A 168 -7.62 6.07 -13.34
CA VAL A 168 -8.11 6.92 -14.45
C VAL A 168 -9.50 7.51 -14.17
N LYS A 169 -10.39 6.74 -13.52
CA LYS A 169 -11.73 7.19 -13.14
C LYS A 169 -11.75 8.20 -11.99
N GLY A 170 -10.60 8.56 -11.45
CA GLY A 170 -10.46 9.55 -10.39
C GLY A 170 -10.65 8.95 -9.01
N ALA A 171 -10.04 7.78 -8.75
CA ALA A 171 -9.81 7.34 -7.40
C ALA A 171 -9.12 8.43 -6.59
N SER A 172 -9.58 8.61 -5.37
CA SER A 172 -9.03 9.58 -4.45
C SER A 172 -7.72 9.09 -3.79
N GLU A 173 -7.03 9.98 -3.09
CA GLU A 173 -5.83 9.63 -2.33
C GLU A 173 -6.11 8.55 -1.26
N SER A 174 -7.18 8.72 -0.48
CA SER A 174 -7.64 7.75 0.53
C SER A 174 -7.97 6.38 -0.08
N ASP A 175 -8.62 6.39 -1.24
CA ASP A 175 -8.93 5.16 -2.00
C ASP A 175 -7.65 4.46 -2.48
N LEU A 176 -6.64 5.22 -2.91
CA LEU A 176 -5.34 4.71 -3.34
C LEU A 176 -4.53 4.15 -2.17
N ILE A 177 -4.52 4.82 -1.01
CA ILE A 177 -3.90 4.31 0.24
C ILE A 177 -4.54 2.98 0.63
N SER A 178 -5.87 2.97 0.75
CA SER A 178 -6.63 1.77 1.11
C SER A 178 -6.42 0.62 0.12
N ALA A 179 -6.31 0.93 -1.17
CA ALA A 179 -5.99 -0.05 -2.20
C ALA A 179 -4.55 -0.58 -2.02
N GLY A 180 -3.57 0.32 -1.86
CA GLY A 180 -2.15 -0.01 -1.76
C GLY A 180 -1.80 -0.94 -0.60
N GLU A 181 -2.46 -0.77 0.56
CA GLU A 181 -2.28 -1.63 1.75
C GLU A 181 -2.69 -3.09 1.51
N SER A 182 -3.67 -3.33 0.65
CA SER A 182 -4.27 -4.65 0.41
C SER A 182 -3.94 -5.25 -0.96
N LEU A 183 -3.23 -4.49 -1.81
CA LEU A 183 -2.94 -4.88 -3.17
C LEU A 183 -1.82 -5.95 -3.19
N PRO A 184 -2.09 -7.15 -3.74
CA PRO A 184 -1.07 -8.20 -3.84
C PRO A 184 0.08 -7.75 -4.76
N TRP A 185 1.30 -8.20 -4.46
CA TRP A 185 2.49 -7.84 -5.25
C TRP A 185 2.36 -8.22 -6.72
N GLN A 186 1.64 -9.30 -7.03
CA GLN A 186 1.31 -9.76 -8.37
C GLN A 186 0.60 -8.70 -9.23
N LEU A 187 -0.15 -7.79 -8.58
CA LEU A 187 -0.82 -6.68 -9.26
C LEU A 187 0.04 -5.43 -9.26
N LYS A 188 0.80 -5.16 -8.18
CA LYS A 188 1.78 -4.07 -8.13
C LYS A 188 2.83 -4.20 -9.23
N ALA A 189 3.39 -5.40 -9.35
CA ALA A 189 4.42 -5.79 -10.31
C ALA A 189 3.85 -6.50 -11.56
N GLY A 190 2.53 -6.44 -11.75
CA GLY A 190 1.85 -7.14 -12.82
C GLY A 190 1.89 -6.42 -14.16
N TYR A 191 1.25 -7.05 -15.15
CA TYR A 191 1.06 -6.47 -16.48
C TYR A 191 -0.40 -6.48 -16.88
N THR A 192 -0.81 -5.48 -17.66
CA THR A 192 -2.05 -5.52 -18.44
C THR A 192 -1.96 -6.61 -19.52
N ARG A 193 -3.09 -6.98 -20.12
CA ARG A 193 -3.20 -7.88 -21.27
C ARG A 193 -2.38 -7.40 -22.46
N ASP A 194 -2.25 -6.09 -22.63
CA ASP A 194 -1.46 -5.50 -23.71
C ASP A 194 0.04 -5.48 -23.39
N GLY A 195 0.43 -5.85 -22.17
CA GLY A 195 1.82 -5.93 -21.74
C GLY A 195 2.36 -4.65 -21.10
N GLU A 196 1.49 -3.73 -20.69
CA GLU A 196 1.89 -2.53 -19.95
C GLU A 196 2.04 -2.84 -18.46
N SER A 197 3.05 -2.27 -17.80
CA SER A 197 3.07 -2.22 -16.34
C SER A 197 2.07 -1.16 -15.84
N LEU A 198 1.83 -1.07 -14.52
CA LEU A 198 0.94 -0.05 -13.98
C LEU A 198 1.36 1.37 -14.42
N LEU A 199 2.63 1.72 -14.22
CA LEU A 199 3.11 3.07 -14.53
C LEU A 199 3.13 3.34 -16.05
N THR A 200 3.55 2.37 -16.88
CA THR A 200 3.51 2.60 -18.34
C THR A 200 2.09 2.74 -18.86
N ALA A 201 1.13 1.99 -18.31
CA ALA A 201 -0.29 2.12 -18.65
C ALA A 201 -0.87 3.47 -18.23
N LEU A 202 -0.54 3.96 -17.03
CA LEU A 202 -0.99 5.27 -16.55
C LEU A 202 -0.43 6.41 -17.40
N LEU A 203 0.86 6.38 -17.73
CA LEU A 203 1.51 7.36 -18.61
C LEU A 203 0.93 7.38 -20.03
N LYS A 204 0.36 6.27 -20.49
CA LYS A 204 -0.33 6.15 -21.79
C LYS A 204 -1.83 6.45 -21.71
N SER A 205 -2.40 6.59 -20.52
CA SER A 205 -3.83 6.82 -20.31
C SER A 205 -4.22 8.29 -20.50
N GLU A 206 -5.47 8.66 -20.17
CA GLU A 206 -5.95 10.05 -20.14
C GLU A 206 -5.80 10.70 -18.75
N ALA A 207 -5.32 9.98 -17.73
CA ALA A 207 -5.12 10.54 -16.41
C ALA A 207 -4.06 11.65 -16.42
N ASP A 208 -4.26 12.68 -15.60
CA ASP A 208 -3.28 13.75 -15.41
C ASP A 208 -2.03 13.24 -14.69
N MET A 209 -0.91 13.96 -14.88
CA MET A 209 0.39 13.51 -14.39
C MET A 209 0.44 13.40 -12.87
N ASN A 210 -0.14 14.36 -12.17
CA ASN A 210 -0.13 14.40 -10.70
C ASN A 210 -0.84 13.16 -10.14
N ARG A 211 -2.01 12.84 -10.68
CA ARG A 211 -2.74 11.62 -10.33
C ARG A 211 -1.97 10.34 -10.66
N CYS A 212 -1.28 10.29 -11.80
CA CYS A 212 -0.43 9.14 -12.15
C CYS A 212 0.66 8.91 -11.10
N MET A 213 1.31 9.99 -10.64
CA MET A 213 2.41 9.90 -9.67
C MET A 213 1.91 9.59 -8.26
N ILE A 214 0.84 10.24 -7.80
CA ILE A 214 0.19 9.91 -6.52
C ILE A 214 -0.22 8.43 -6.49
N ALA A 215 -0.83 7.92 -7.57
CA ALA A 215 -1.20 6.52 -7.65
C ALA A 215 0.02 5.58 -7.66
N TYR A 216 1.08 5.92 -8.40
CA TYR A 216 2.31 5.15 -8.42
C TYR A 216 2.93 5.01 -7.02
N GLU A 217 3.03 6.12 -6.28
CA GLU A 217 3.60 6.15 -4.94
C GLU A 217 2.73 5.41 -3.93
N LEU A 218 1.44 5.72 -3.86
CA LEU A 218 0.53 5.16 -2.85
C LEU A 218 0.21 3.68 -3.06
N LEU A 219 0.20 3.23 -4.31
CA LEU A 219 0.05 1.80 -4.60
C LEU A 219 1.36 1.03 -4.37
N GLY A 220 2.49 1.71 -4.18
CA GLY A 220 3.80 1.12 -3.96
C GLY A 220 4.21 0.20 -5.11
N ALA A 221 3.87 0.58 -6.35
CA ALA A 221 4.21 -0.21 -7.52
C ALA A 221 5.67 0.02 -7.94
N PRO A 222 6.41 -1.01 -8.38
CA PRO A 222 7.76 -0.81 -8.92
C PRO A 222 7.71 -0.11 -10.28
N ALA A 223 8.75 0.67 -10.59
CA ALA A 223 8.96 1.28 -11.91
C ALA A 223 9.38 0.25 -12.98
N LEU A 224 8.47 -0.68 -13.30
CA LEU A 224 8.68 -1.72 -14.29
C LEU A 224 8.51 -1.19 -15.72
N PRO A 225 9.36 -1.63 -16.67
CA PRO A 225 9.13 -1.37 -18.09
C PRO A 225 7.90 -2.14 -18.57
N SER A 226 7.39 -1.78 -19.75
CA SER A 226 6.43 -2.65 -20.45
C SER A 226 7.09 -3.99 -20.79
N ARG A 227 6.30 -5.02 -21.10
CA ARG A 227 6.82 -6.33 -21.56
C ARG A 227 7.70 -6.21 -22.81
N TYR A 228 7.53 -5.14 -23.58
CA TYR A 228 8.31 -4.83 -24.77
C TYR A 228 9.56 -3.99 -24.47
N GLY A 229 9.80 -3.65 -23.21
CA GLY A 229 10.98 -2.92 -22.75
C GLY A 229 10.86 -1.39 -22.80
N GLU A 230 9.66 -0.83 -22.94
CA GLU A 230 9.49 0.63 -22.87
C GLU A 230 9.66 1.10 -21.42
N SER A 231 10.61 2.00 -21.19
CA SER A 231 10.89 2.56 -19.88
C SER A 231 9.80 3.56 -19.45
N PRO A 232 9.29 3.49 -18.20
CA PRO A 232 8.36 4.50 -17.69
C PRO A 232 8.97 5.90 -17.67
N LEU A 233 10.27 6.00 -17.40
CA LEU A 233 10.99 7.28 -17.36
C LEU A 233 11.03 7.92 -18.75
N GLU A 234 11.35 7.13 -19.77
CA GLU A 234 11.36 7.59 -21.17
C GLU A 234 9.95 7.92 -21.65
N LEU A 235 8.95 7.13 -21.25
CA LEU A 235 7.54 7.38 -21.57
C LEU A 235 7.04 8.68 -20.95
N ALA A 236 7.38 8.97 -19.70
CA ALA A 236 6.99 10.22 -19.05
C ALA A 236 7.61 11.43 -19.76
N GLN A 237 8.91 11.38 -20.07
CA GLN A 237 9.56 12.44 -20.82
C GLN A 237 8.94 12.63 -22.20
N ARG A 238 8.66 11.53 -22.92
CA ARG A 238 8.17 11.56 -24.31
C ARG A 238 6.68 11.93 -24.43
N LEU A 239 5.82 11.40 -23.55
CA LEU A 239 4.36 11.56 -23.63
C LEU A 239 3.82 12.68 -22.76
N ARG A 240 4.55 13.07 -21.71
CA ARG A 240 4.12 14.06 -20.72
C ARG A 240 5.07 15.25 -20.59
N GLY A 241 6.28 15.17 -21.16
CA GLY A 241 7.28 16.23 -21.04
C GLY A 241 7.89 16.34 -19.65
N VAL A 242 7.76 15.30 -18.83
CA VAL A 242 8.17 15.31 -17.42
C VAL A 242 9.43 14.47 -17.24
N ASP A 243 10.45 15.07 -16.61
CA ASP A 243 11.64 14.34 -16.18
C ASP A 243 11.39 13.72 -14.81
N LEU A 244 10.87 12.48 -14.82
CA LEU A 244 10.62 11.73 -13.60
C LEU A 244 11.88 11.49 -12.76
N ARG A 245 13.08 11.47 -13.37
CA ARG A 245 14.31 11.27 -12.61
C ARG A 245 14.57 12.50 -11.73
N GLY A 246 14.49 13.69 -12.32
CA GLY A 246 14.69 14.95 -11.61
C GLY A 246 13.63 15.23 -10.55
N GLU A 247 12.36 14.94 -10.82
CA GLU A 247 11.26 15.28 -9.92
C GLU A 247 11.06 14.30 -8.76
N TYR A 248 11.27 12.99 -8.97
CA TYR A 248 10.89 11.96 -7.98
C TYR A 248 12.03 10.99 -7.62
N GLY A 249 12.98 10.77 -8.52
CA GLY A 249 14.12 9.84 -8.29
C GLY A 249 15.31 10.46 -7.58
N GLY A 250 15.45 11.79 -7.68
CA GLY A 250 16.66 12.51 -7.34
C GLY A 250 17.80 12.20 -8.31
N GLU A 251 18.92 12.90 -8.14
CA GLU A 251 20.13 12.68 -8.95
C GLU A 251 20.63 11.22 -8.80
N PRO A 252 20.97 10.54 -9.92
CA PRO A 252 21.54 9.20 -9.87
C PRO A 252 22.74 9.16 -8.93
N LYS A 253 22.73 8.20 -8.00
CA LYS A 253 23.78 8.09 -6.98
C LYS A 253 24.92 7.23 -7.48
N ALA A 254 26.14 7.70 -7.28
CA ALA A 254 27.33 6.90 -7.54
C ALA A 254 27.30 5.63 -6.69
N THR A 255 27.73 4.53 -7.30
CA THR A 255 27.82 3.23 -6.65
C THR A 255 29.27 2.88 -6.33
N LEU A 256 29.46 2.04 -5.32
CA LEU A 256 30.76 1.58 -4.86
C LEU A 256 31.06 0.18 -5.39
N GLY A 257 32.33 -0.13 -5.64
CA GLY A 257 32.75 -1.50 -5.90
C GLY A 257 32.69 -2.38 -4.64
N TYR A 258 32.73 -3.70 -4.83
CA TYR A 258 32.64 -4.65 -3.72
C TYR A 258 33.73 -4.48 -2.66
N ALA A 259 34.98 -4.25 -3.07
CA ALA A 259 36.08 -4.04 -2.13
C ALA A 259 35.85 -2.80 -1.24
N GLU A 260 35.41 -1.70 -1.85
CA GLU A 260 35.16 -0.43 -1.16
C GLU A 260 33.98 -0.54 -0.18
N ILE A 261 32.88 -1.18 -0.59
CA ILE A 261 31.73 -1.37 0.30
C ILE A 261 32.04 -2.36 1.42
N ARG A 262 32.83 -3.42 1.15
CA ARG A 262 33.24 -4.40 2.16
C ARG A 262 34.13 -3.78 3.24
N GLU A 263 35.02 -2.87 2.87
CA GLU A 263 35.78 -2.10 3.84
C GLU A 263 34.85 -1.25 4.71
N LYS A 264 33.90 -0.50 4.12
CA LYS A 264 32.92 0.30 4.87
C LYS A 264 32.07 -0.55 5.81
N TRP A 265 31.65 -1.73 5.37
CA TRP A 265 30.98 -2.72 6.19
C TRP A 265 31.83 -3.12 7.39
N SER A 266 33.13 -3.36 7.23
CA SER A 266 33.99 -3.69 8.36
C SER A 266 34.18 -2.55 9.38
N GLN A 267 33.99 -1.30 8.94
CA GLN A 267 34.26 -0.09 9.74
C GLN A 267 33.02 0.49 10.44
N ARG A 268 31.81 0.22 9.92
CA ARG A 268 30.56 0.73 10.50
C ARG A 268 30.04 -0.22 11.57
N LEU A 269 29.56 0.32 12.69
CA LEU A 269 28.76 -0.43 13.66
C LEU A 269 27.44 -0.81 12.98
N TRP A 270 27.37 -2.03 12.48
CA TRP A 270 26.12 -2.54 11.96
C TRP A 270 25.06 -2.58 13.06
N HIS A 271 23.81 -2.50 12.63
CA HIS A 271 22.69 -3.00 13.43
C HIS A 271 22.91 -4.48 13.80
N SER A 272 22.16 -5.00 14.77
CA SER A 272 22.21 -6.39 15.30
C SER A 272 22.12 -7.52 14.26
N TYR A 273 21.97 -7.20 12.97
CA TYR A 273 21.67 -8.07 11.83
C TYR A 273 22.87 -8.40 10.93
N LEU A 274 24.06 -7.88 11.27
CA LEU A 274 25.30 -8.10 10.51
C LEU A 274 25.61 -9.57 10.24
N PRO A 275 25.53 -10.49 11.21
CA PRO A 275 25.83 -11.90 10.97
C PRO A 275 24.96 -12.51 9.86
N GLU A 276 23.67 -12.17 9.82
CA GLU A 276 22.70 -12.69 8.86
C GLU A 276 22.97 -12.20 7.44
N TYR A 277 23.40 -10.94 7.30
CA TYR A 277 23.82 -10.38 6.03
C TYR A 277 25.19 -10.92 5.59
N MET A 278 26.14 -11.05 6.50
CA MET A 278 27.47 -11.58 6.18
C MET A 278 27.42 -13.03 5.70
N ARG A 279 26.51 -13.85 6.24
CA ARG A 279 26.28 -15.20 5.72
C ARG A 279 25.95 -15.20 4.22
N ILE A 280 25.17 -14.23 3.75
CA ILE A 280 24.84 -14.08 2.33
C ILE A 280 26.05 -13.53 1.55
N VAL A 281 26.71 -12.49 2.08
CA VAL A 281 27.86 -11.84 1.44
C VAL A 281 29.02 -12.81 1.23
N ASP A 282 29.39 -13.56 2.26
CA ASP A 282 30.50 -14.51 2.23
C ASP A 282 30.21 -15.65 1.24
N ALA A 283 28.96 -16.11 1.16
CA ALA A 283 28.54 -17.14 0.20
C ALA A 283 28.54 -16.66 -1.27
N LEU A 284 28.55 -15.34 -1.51
CA LEU A 284 28.49 -14.73 -2.83
C LEU A 284 29.77 -13.97 -3.20
N GLU A 285 30.83 -14.02 -2.40
CA GLU A 285 32.02 -13.17 -2.54
C GLU A 285 32.56 -13.09 -3.97
N ALA A 286 32.73 -14.23 -4.64
CA ALA A 286 33.22 -14.29 -6.01
C ALA A 286 32.24 -13.66 -7.02
N ASP A 287 30.94 -13.81 -6.80
CA ASP A 287 29.88 -13.26 -7.64
C ASP A 287 29.71 -11.74 -7.42
N LEU A 288 29.94 -11.26 -6.19
CA LEU A 288 29.80 -9.84 -5.83
C LEU A 288 30.92 -8.96 -6.38
N ALA A 289 32.07 -9.54 -6.76
CA ALA A 289 33.21 -8.78 -7.28
C ALA A 289 32.89 -7.95 -8.54
N SER A 290 31.93 -8.39 -9.36
CA SER A 290 31.46 -7.64 -10.54
C SER A 290 30.31 -6.67 -10.24
N MET A 291 29.80 -6.66 -9.01
CA MET A 291 28.62 -5.90 -8.63
C MET A 291 29.00 -4.52 -8.08
N ARG A 292 28.01 -3.63 -8.15
CA ARG A 292 28.06 -2.27 -7.64
C ARG A 292 27.06 -2.12 -6.50
N PHE A 293 27.35 -1.27 -5.52
CA PHE A 293 26.56 -1.16 -4.30
C PHE A 293 26.18 0.29 -4.00
N SER A 294 24.96 0.48 -3.49
CA SER A 294 24.55 1.78 -2.96
C SER A 294 25.23 2.04 -1.62
N GLU A 295 25.83 3.23 -1.46
CA GLU A 295 26.29 3.65 -0.14
C GLU A 295 25.12 3.88 0.83
N ALA A 296 23.94 4.29 0.37
CA ALA A 296 22.79 4.55 1.25
C ALA A 296 22.07 3.26 1.66
N GLY A 297 22.10 2.24 0.81
CA GLY A 297 21.45 0.94 1.07
C GLY A 297 21.99 0.24 2.33
N ASN A 298 23.24 0.53 2.71
CA ASN A 298 23.92 -0.10 3.85
C ASN A 298 23.38 0.26 5.25
N LEU A 299 22.43 1.19 5.35
CA LEU A 299 21.79 1.53 6.63
C LEU A 299 20.71 0.53 7.02
N TYR A 300 20.02 -0.08 6.05
CA TYR A 300 18.83 -0.91 6.30
C TYR A 300 18.83 -2.24 5.52
N GLY A 301 19.88 -2.53 4.74
CA GLY A 301 19.99 -3.75 3.95
C GLY A 301 21.24 -3.79 3.06
N ILE A 302 21.23 -4.66 2.05
CA ILE A 302 22.22 -4.69 0.97
C ILE A 302 21.50 -4.42 -0.34
N SER A 303 21.87 -3.35 -1.04
CA SER A 303 21.36 -3.02 -2.38
C SER A 303 22.50 -3.06 -3.40
N MET A 304 22.36 -3.92 -4.41
CA MET A 304 23.37 -4.17 -5.43
C MET A 304 22.81 -4.08 -6.86
N CYS A 305 23.62 -3.59 -7.80
CA CYS A 305 23.27 -3.43 -9.20
C CYS A 305 24.48 -3.67 -10.11
N HIS A 306 24.22 -3.73 -11.41
CA HIS A 306 25.28 -3.78 -12.43
C HIS A 306 25.70 -2.39 -12.90
N ALA A 307 24.85 -1.39 -12.70
CA ALA A 307 25.05 -0.05 -13.22
C ALA A 307 26.02 0.77 -12.33
N PRO A 308 26.87 1.63 -12.93
CA PRO A 308 27.76 2.51 -12.16
C PRO A 308 27.02 3.62 -11.41
N LEU A 309 25.80 3.94 -11.85
CA LEU A 309 24.89 4.88 -11.21
C LEU A 309 23.62 4.13 -10.84
N LEU A 310 23.04 4.46 -9.68
CA LEU A 310 21.78 3.90 -9.20
C LEU A 310 20.72 5.00 -9.08
N ASP A 311 19.57 4.77 -9.69
CA ASP A 311 18.37 5.61 -9.62
C ASP A 311 17.10 4.75 -9.40
N CYS A 312 15.93 5.40 -9.36
CA CYS A 312 14.64 4.74 -9.09
C CYS A 312 14.17 3.77 -10.20
N GLY A 313 14.79 3.79 -11.38
CA GLY A 313 14.48 2.89 -12.50
C GLY A 313 15.58 1.85 -12.77
N SER A 314 16.61 1.81 -11.94
CA SER A 314 17.77 0.94 -12.16
C SER A 314 17.45 -0.52 -11.84
N GLU A 315 18.05 -1.44 -12.60
CA GLU A 315 18.08 -2.86 -12.22
C GLU A 315 18.80 -3.01 -10.88
N VAL A 316 18.10 -3.53 -9.89
CA VAL A 316 18.61 -3.60 -8.52
C VAL A 316 18.12 -4.87 -7.83
N ALA A 317 19.02 -5.49 -7.08
CA ALA A 317 18.70 -6.51 -6.10
C ALA A 317 18.89 -5.91 -4.70
N GLN A 318 17.90 -6.06 -3.84
CA GLN A 318 17.93 -5.58 -2.46
C GLN A 318 17.55 -6.71 -1.52
N VAL A 319 18.32 -6.89 -0.45
CA VAL A 319 17.98 -7.81 0.63
C VAL A 319 17.95 -7.04 1.95
N HIS A 320 16.85 -7.25 2.68
CA HIS A 320 16.63 -6.74 4.02
C HIS A 320 16.39 -7.91 4.98
N TYR A 321 16.75 -7.74 6.24
CA TYR A 321 16.51 -8.68 7.32
C TYR A 321 15.88 -7.93 8.48
N TYR A 322 14.77 -8.47 8.98
CA TYR A 322 14.05 -7.93 10.13
C TYR A 322 13.97 -9.01 11.21
N GLU A 323 14.73 -8.86 12.30
CA GLU A 323 14.81 -9.83 13.41
C GLU A 323 13.44 -10.13 14.03
N TYR A 324 12.57 -9.11 14.17
CA TYR A 324 11.22 -9.29 14.70
C TYR A 324 10.38 -10.30 13.89
N ASN A 325 10.62 -10.40 12.58
CA ASN A 325 9.91 -11.31 11.69
C ASN A 325 10.66 -12.63 11.47
N GLY A 326 11.92 -12.74 11.90
CA GLY A 326 12.76 -13.92 11.65
C GLY A 326 12.94 -14.26 10.17
N ALA A 327 12.89 -13.26 9.28
CA ALA A 327 12.81 -13.47 7.83
C ALA A 327 13.63 -12.43 7.04
N TYR A 328 14.12 -12.86 5.88
CA TYR A 328 14.69 -12.03 4.83
C TYR A 328 13.59 -11.51 3.91
N THR A 329 13.63 -10.22 3.58
CA THR A 329 12.86 -9.63 2.50
C THR A 329 13.78 -9.42 1.30
N LEU A 330 13.51 -10.12 0.20
CA LEU A 330 14.26 -10.04 -1.04
C LEU A 330 13.44 -9.29 -2.10
N ASN A 331 13.97 -8.17 -2.59
CA ASN A 331 13.44 -7.41 -3.71
C ASN A 331 14.40 -7.52 -4.90
N LEU A 332 13.93 -7.97 -6.06
CA LEU A 332 14.69 -7.93 -7.30
C LEU A 332 13.91 -7.15 -8.34
N LEU A 333 14.58 -6.26 -9.08
CA LEU A 333 14.02 -5.52 -10.20
C LEU A 333 14.97 -5.65 -11.39
N THR A 334 14.44 -6.04 -12.54
CA THR A 334 15.16 -6.03 -13.83
C THR A 334 14.43 -5.21 -14.88
N GLN A 335 15.19 -4.68 -15.82
CA GLN A 335 14.76 -3.76 -16.86
C GLN A 335 14.92 -4.42 -18.25
N GLY A 336 14.27 -3.85 -19.26
CA GLY A 336 14.30 -4.36 -20.64
C GLY A 336 13.17 -5.34 -21.00
N PRO A 337 13.16 -5.87 -22.24
CA PRO A 337 12.11 -6.76 -22.73
C PRO A 337 12.02 -8.04 -21.88
N GLY A 338 10.83 -8.31 -21.33
CA GLY A 338 10.62 -9.41 -20.39
C GLY A 338 11.23 -9.22 -18.99
N GLY A 339 11.68 -8.00 -18.65
CA GLY A 339 12.06 -7.63 -17.29
C GLY A 339 10.91 -7.82 -16.29
N GLY A 340 11.22 -7.84 -14.99
CA GLY A 340 10.23 -8.15 -13.96
C GLY A 340 10.68 -7.73 -12.56
N ALA A 341 9.76 -7.83 -11.61
CA ALA A 341 10.05 -7.62 -10.20
C ALA A 341 9.69 -8.84 -9.38
N LEU A 342 10.55 -9.18 -8.42
CA LEU A 342 10.36 -10.22 -7.43
C LEU A 342 10.34 -9.58 -6.04
N HIS A 343 9.35 -9.94 -5.23
CA HIS A 343 9.30 -9.62 -3.80
C HIS A 343 9.00 -10.90 -3.04
N LEU A 344 9.92 -11.34 -2.20
CA LEU A 344 9.78 -12.54 -1.38
C LEU A 344 10.12 -12.23 0.07
N GLN A 345 9.29 -12.74 0.98
CA GLN A 345 9.65 -12.88 2.38
C GLN A 345 9.99 -14.34 2.65
N LEU A 346 11.24 -14.60 3.05
CA LEU A 346 11.80 -15.94 3.21
C LEU A 346 12.24 -16.11 4.67
N PRO A 347 11.77 -17.12 5.41
CA PRO A 347 12.24 -17.38 6.77
C PRO A 347 13.75 -17.64 6.81
N LEU A 348 14.37 -17.46 7.98
CA LEU A 348 15.82 -17.55 8.17
C LEU A 348 16.42 -18.90 7.69
N ASP A 349 15.67 -19.99 7.80
CA ASP A 349 16.10 -21.33 7.35
C ASP A 349 16.12 -21.49 5.81
N GLN A 350 15.56 -20.54 5.06
CA GLN A 350 15.56 -20.50 3.59
C GLN A 350 16.64 -19.57 3.00
N VAL A 351 17.66 -19.22 3.77
CA VAL A 351 18.76 -18.35 3.29
C VAL A 351 19.48 -18.89 2.05
N ASP A 352 19.55 -20.21 1.87
CA ASP A 352 20.17 -20.79 0.66
C ASP A 352 19.38 -20.44 -0.61
N THR A 353 18.05 -20.29 -0.50
CA THR A 353 17.18 -19.78 -1.58
C THR A 353 17.51 -18.32 -1.89
N VAL A 354 17.71 -17.49 -0.86
CA VAL A 354 18.12 -16.09 -1.03
C VAL A 354 19.47 -16.01 -1.76
N ILE A 355 20.44 -16.81 -1.33
CA ILE A 355 21.78 -16.88 -1.93
C ILE A 355 21.69 -17.32 -3.40
N ASP A 356 20.91 -18.35 -3.73
CA ASP A 356 20.78 -18.82 -5.11
C ASP A 356 20.17 -17.75 -6.03
N LEU A 357 19.09 -17.10 -5.60
CA LEU A 357 18.45 -16.03 -6.37
C LEU A 357 19.39 -14.85 -6.62
N LEU A 358 20.11 -14.41 -5.59
CA LEU A 358 21.10 -13.34 -5.71
C LEU A 358 22.28 -13.75 -6.60
N ARG A 359 22.76 -15.00 -6.49
CA ARG A 359 23.82 -15.53 -7.37
C ARG A 359 23.39 -15.49 -8.83
N ARG A 360 22.19 -15.96 -9.13
CA ARG A 360 21.63 -15.91 -10.48
C ARG A 360 21.51 -14.48 -11.00
N TYR A 361 21.10 -13.53 -10.15
CA TYR A 361 21.08 -12.11 -10.48
C TYR A 361 22.48 -11.56 -10.79
N CYS A 362 23.47 -11.82 -9.93
CA CYS A 362 24.86 -11.41 -10.14
C CYS A 362 25.42 -11.94 -11.47
N ARG A 363 25.07 -13.19 -11.82
CA ARG A 363 25.51 -13.83 -13.07
C ARG A 363 24.66 -13.48 -14.29
N ARG A 364 23.60 -12.68 -14.15
CA ARG A 364 22.59 -12.42 -15.20
C ARG A 364 21.97 -13.70 -15.78
N THR A 365 21.92 -14.77 -14.99
CA THR A 365 21.36 -16.09 -15.37
C THR A 365 19.96 -16.31 -14.80
N LEU A 366 19.47 -15.36 -14.00
CA LEU A 366 18.14 -15.44 -13.39
C LEU A 366 17.00 -15.57 -14.43
N TRP A 367 17.24 -15.21 -15.70
CA TRP A 367 16.18 -15.06 -16.72
C TRP A 367 16.48 -15.78 -18.05
N THR A 368 17.40 -16.74 -18.09
CA THR A 368 17.79 -17.44 -19.34
C THR A 368 16.78 -18.46 -19.86
N THR A 369 15.65 -18.68 -19.18
CA THR A 369 14.63 -19.66 -19.60
C THR A 369 13.23 -19.02 -19.62
N PRO A 370 12.75 -18.56 -20.79
CA PRO A 370 11.35 -18.16 -20.94
C PRO A 370 10.42 -19.35 -20.66
N GLY A 371 9.58 -19.24 -19.63
CA GLY A 371 8.47 -20.17 -19.39
C GLY A 371 8.79 -21.49 -18.67
N GLN A 372 10.02 -21.74 -18.20
CA GLN A 372 10.30 -22.88 -17.29
C GLN A 372 10.41 -22.49 -15.81
N ASP A 373 10.83 -21.25 -15.50
CA ASP A 373 11.00 -20.75 -14.13
C ASP A 373 9.82 -19.88 -13.66
N GLY A 374 8.63 -20.21 -14.15
CA GLY A 374 7.38 -19.56 -13.79
C GLY A 374 7.13 -18.24 -14.49
N ALA A 375 5.88 -18.01 -14.89
CA ALA A 375 5.33 -16.68 -14.74
C ALA A 375 5.51 -16.35 -13.25
N TRP A 376 6.29 -15.33 -12.92
CA TRP A 376 6.72 -15.02 -11.56
C TRP A 376 5.50 -14.73 -10.67
N LEU A 377 5.09 -15.79 -9.97
CA LEU A 377 3.94 -15.94 -9.09
C LEU A 377 4.40 -16.93 -8.02
N VAL A 378 5.02 -16.47 -6.94
CA VAL A 378 5.03 -17.26 -5.71
C VAL A 378 4.97 -16.30 -4.52
N ALA A 379 3.75 -16.07 -4.03
CA ALA A 379 3.55 -15.97 -2.59
C ALA A 379 2.61 -17.13 -2.24
N PRO A 380 3.01 -18.06 -1.36
CA PRO A 380 2.09 -18.84 -0.58
C PRO A 380 2.20 -18.39 0.88
N GLU A 381 1.13 -17.72 1.30
CA GLU A 381 0.67 -17.34 2.65
C GLU A 381 1.51 -16.37 3.49
#